data_AF-A0A7W1Z151-F1
#
_entry.id   AF-A0A7W1Z151-F1
#
_cell.length_a   1.000
_cell.length_b   1.000
_cell.length_c   1.000
_cell.angle_alpha   90.00
_cell.angle_beta   90.00
_cell.angle_gamma   90.00
#
_symmetry.space_group_name_H-M   'P 1'
#
loop_
_entity.id
_entity.type
_entity.pdbx_description
1 polymer ?
#
loop_
_entity_poly.entity_id
_entity_poly.type
_entity_poly.pdbx_seq_one_letter_code
_entity_poly.pdbx_strand_id
1 'polypeptide(L)' 'DQLADGRRLRALTVLDVYTREWLAIEAGTCLRGEHVAGVLNHFLTTKGVLSKMYCDNGSEFTSQILDL' A
#
# COMPACT_ATOMS: atom_id res chain seq x y z
N ASP A 1 -6.95 12.12 -7.30
CA ASP A 1 -6.30 13.44 -7.34
C ASP A 1 -5.38 13.59 -8.54
N GLN A 2 -5.01 14.83 -8.84
CA GLN A 2 -4.11 15.17 -9.93
C GLN A 2 -3.28 16.40 -9.54
N LEU A 3 -2.01 16.42 -9.92
CA LEU A 3 -1.13 17.58 -9.78
C LEU A 3 -1.51 18.65 -10.81
N ALA A 4 -1.04 19.88 -10.60
CA ALA A 4 -1.30 21.01 -11.51
C ALA A 4 -0.84 20.75 -12.96
N ASP A 5 0.12 19.84 -13.15
CA ASP A 5 0.64 19.44 -14.46
C ASP A 5 -0.09 18.26 -15.12
N GLY A 6 -1.19 17.79 -14.52
CA GLY A 6 -1.99 16.71 -15.08
C GLY A 6 -1.51 15.30 -14.72
N ARG A 7 -0.47 15.12 -13.91
CA ARG A 7 -0.12 13.77 -13.41
C ARG A 7 -1.08 13.34 -12.32
N ARG A 8 -1.62 12.11 -12.43
CA ARG A 8 -2.49 11.55 -11.37
C ARG A 8 -1.68 11.38 -10.10
N LEU A 9 -2.27 11.75 -8.97
CA LEU A 9 -1.77 11.44 -7.64
C LEU A 9 -2.55 10.23 -7.11
N ARG A 10 -1.82 9.24 -6.59
CA ARG A 10 -2.32 8.04 -5.97
C ARG A 10 -1.79 7.94 -4.55
N ALA A 11 -2.52 7.26 -3.67
CA ALA A 11 -2.08 6.95 -2.32
C ALA A 11 -2.38 5.47 -2.03
N LEU A 12 -1.38 4.76 -1.52
CA LEU A 12 -1.56 3.46 -0.90
C LEU A 12 -1.76 3.73 0.58
N THR A 13 -2.92 3.34 1.11
CA THR A 13 -3.25 3.50 2.52
C THR A 13 -3.36 2.13 3.17
N VAL A 14 -2.76 2.01 4.35
CA VAL A 14 -2.83 0.79 5.16
C VAL A 14 -3.47 1.20 6.49
N LEU A 15 -4.55 0.52 6.85
CA LEU A 15 -5.23 0.71 8.11
C LEU A 15 -5.44 -0.62 8.82
N ASP A 16 -5.44 -0.58 10.14
CA ASP A 16 -5.96 -1.68 10.94
C ASP A 16 -7.50 -1.57 10.97
N VAL A 17 -8.19 -2.57 10.41
CA VAL A 17 -9.65 -2.56 10.30
C VAL A 17 -10.34 -2.71 11.67
N TYR A 18 -9.68 -3.35 12.64
CA TYR A 18 -10.22 -3.57 13.97
C TYR A 18 -10.06 -2.32 14.85
N THR A 19 -8.84 -1.77 14.94
CA THR A 19 -8.56 -0.59 15.79
C THR A 19 -8.91 0.73 15.10
N ARG A 20 -9.08 0.72 13.77
CA ARG A 20 -9.23 1.91 12.91
C ARG A 20 -8.02 2.84 12.94
N GLU A 21 -6.85 2.32 13.26
CA GLU A 21 -5.60 3.07 13.22
C GLU A 21 -5.01 3.09 11.82
N TRP A 22 -4.46 4.24 11.43
CA TRP A 22 -3.68 4.37 10.20
C TRP A 22 -2.27 3.83 10.45
N LEU A 23 -1.86 2.85 9.64
CA LEU A 23 -0.58 2.15 9.78
C LEU A 23 0.48 2.72 8.83
N ALA A 24 0.08 3.08 7.62
CA ALA A 24 0.97 3.70 6.63
C ALA A 24 0.18 4.44 5.54
N ILE A 25 0.80 5.46 4.97
CA ILE A 25 0.32 6.14 3.76
C ILE A 25 1.53 6.40 2.85
N GLU A 26 1.51 5.84 1.65
CA GLU A 26 2.50 6.08 0.61
C GLU A 26 1.83 6.86 -0.53
N ALA A 27 2.23 8.12 -0.73
CA ALA A 27 1.68 8.97 -1.78
C ALA A 27 2.65 9.10 -2.95
N GLY A 28 2.15 8.96 -4.18
CA GLY A 28 2.99 9.06 -5.36
C GLY A 28 2.17 9.19 -6.65
N THR A 29 2.83 9.58 -7.73
CA THR A 29 2.17 9.67 -9.04
C THR A 29 1.98 8.32 -9.72
N CYS A 30 2.69 7.29 -9.23
CA CYS A 30 2.57 5.90 -9.66
C CYS A 30 2.79 5.00 -8.43
N LEU A 31 1.95 3.99 -8.27
CA LEU A 31 2.10 2.95 -7.26
C LEU A 31 2.19 1.62 -7.98
N ARG A 32 3.07 0.75 -7.46
CA ARG A 32 3.52 -0.51 -8.07
C ARG A 32 3.73 -1.52 -6.96
N GLY A 33 3.80 -2.81 -7.32
CA GLY A 33 4.00 -3.88 -6.33
C GLY A 33 5.25 -3.71 -5.45
N GLU A 34 6.31 -3.09 -5.97
CA GLU A 34 7.51 -2.77 -5.19
C GLU A 34 7.23 -1.80 -4.03
N HIS A 35 6.36 -0.81 -4.23
CA HIS A 35 5.95 0.13 -3.19
C HIS A 35 5.09 -0.58 -2.13
N VAL A 36 4.18 -1.46 -2.56
CA VAL A 36 3.37 -2.29 -1.64
C VAL A 36 4.27 -3.18 -0.78
N ALA A 37 5.20 -3.90 -1.41
CA ALA A 37 6.14 -4.77 -0.72
C ALA A 37 7.03 -4.00 0.27
N GLY A 38 7.49 -2.79 -0.10
CA GLY A 38 8.26 -1.91 0.78
C GLY A 38 7.49 -1.51 2.03
N VAL A 39 6.25 -1.04 1.87
CA VAL A 39 5.38 -0.65 3.01
C VAL A 39 5.09 -1.85 3.91
N LEU A 40 4.77 -3.01 3.33
CA LEU A 40 4.50 -4.22 4.11
C LEU A 40 5.74 -4.72 4.86
N ASN A 41 6.92 -4.74 4.24
CA ASN A 41 8.15 -5.10 4.94
C ASN A 41 8.45 -4.15 6.10
N HIS A 42 8.29 -2.84 5.89
CA HIS A 42 8.46 -1.86 6.97
C HIS A 42 7.48 -2.13 8.12
N PHE A 43 6.23 -2.44 7.81
CA PHE A 43 5.23 -2.78 8.83
C PHE A 43 5.58 -4.07 9.59
N LEU A 44 5.93 -5.14 8.88
CA LEU A 44 6.27 -6.43 9.48
C LEU A 44 7.48 -6.33 10.42
N THR A 45 8.47 -5.50 10.08
CA THR A 45 9.65 -5.27 10.93
C THR A 45 9.36 -4.44 12.18
N THR A 46 8.35 -3.57 12.15
CA THR A 46 8.05 -2.63 13.26
C THR A 46 6.92 -3.09 14.18
N LYS A 47 5.95 -3.83 13.65
CA LYS A 47 4.71 -4.20 14.36
C LYS A 47 4.44 -5.70 14.42
N GLY A 48 5.18 -6.50 13.65
CA GLY A 48 5.04 -7.96 13.61
C GLY A 48 4.12 -8.45 12.50
N VAL A 49 3.79 -9.75 12.54
CA VAL A 49 3.13 -10.46 11.43
C VAL A 49 1.63 -10.14 11.36
N LEU A 50 1.17 -9.82 10.16
CA LEU A 50 -0.25 -9.69 9.84
C LEU A 50 -0.89 -11.09 9.70
N SER A 51 -2.02 -11.32 10.38
CA SER A 51 -2.77 -12.58 10.25
C SER A 51 -3.62 -12.63 8.98
N LYS A 52 -4.10 -11.47 8.52
CA LYS A 52 -4.93 -11.34 7.32
C LYS A 52 -4.79 -9.94 6.74
N MET A 53 -4.81 -9.85 5.41
CA MET A 53 -4.84 -8.59 4.68
C MET A 53 -6.04 -8.58 3.74
N TYR A 54 -6.63 -7.40 3.57
CA TYR A 54 -7.64 -7.13 2.55
C TYR A 54 -7.08 -6.02 1.66
N CYS A 55 -7.05 -6.27 0.36
CA CYS A 55 -6.64 -5.29 -0.64
C CYS A 55 -7.83 -5.04 -1.57
N ASP A 56 -7.85 -3.86 -2.19
CA ASP A 56 -8.69 -3.65 -3.35
C ASP A 56 -8.09 -4.32 -4.59
N ASN A 57 -8.79 -4.24 -5.73
CA ASN A 57 -8.32 -4.79 -7.00
C ASN A 57 -7.38 -3.81 -7.74
N GLY A 58 -6.61 -3.00 -7.00
CA GLY A 58 -5.62 -2.08 -7.56
C GLY A 58 -4.54 -2.80 -8.35
N SER A 59 -4.08 -2.18 -9.45
CA SER A 59 -3.04 -2.75 -10.32
C SER A 59 -1.66 -2.87 -9.67
N GLU A 60 -1.44 -2.16 -8.56
CA GLU A 60 -0.28 -2.31 -7.69
C GLU A 60 -0.23 -3.70 -7.04
N PHE A 61 -1.36 -4.39 -6.91
CA PHE A 61 -1.46 -5.73 -6.31
C PHE A 61 -1.36 -6.88 -7.32
N THR A 62 -1.29 -6.60 -8.62
CA THR A 62 -1.28 -7.64 -9.66
C THR A 62 0.13 -8.02 -10.14
N SER A 63 1.16 -7.66 -9.38
CA SER A 63 2.57 -7.90 -9.74
C SER A 63 3.05 -9.26 -9.23
N GLN A 64 3.92 -9.94 -9.99
CA GLN A 64 4.60 -11.17 -9.56
C GLN A 64 5.40 -11.01 -8.26
N ILE A 65 5.83 -9.79 -7.94
CA ILE A 65 6.52 -9.50 -6.66
C ILE A 65 5.59 -9.76 -5.45
N LEU A 66 4.28 -9.71 -5.66
CA LEU A 66 3.26 -9.97 -4.66
C LEU A 66 2.58 -11.34 -4.84
N ASP A 67 2.94 -12.11 -5.88
CA ASP A 67 2.49 -13.49 -6.02
C ASP A 67 3.26 -14.36 -5.00
N LEU A 68 2.50 -15.08 -4.17
CA LEU A 68 2.99 -15.97 -3.12
C LEU A 68 3.37 -17.36 -3.66
#